data_AF-A0A965XS63-F1
#
_entry.id   AF-A0A965XS63-F1
#
_cell.length_a   1.000
_cell.length_b   1.000
_cell.length_c   1.000
_cell.angle_alpha   90.00
_cell.angle_beta   90.00
_cell.angle_gamma   90.00
#
_symmetry.space_group_name_H-M   'P 1'
#
loop_
_entity.id
_entity.type
_entity.pdbx_description
1 polymer ?
#
loop_
_entity_poly.entity_id
_entity_poly.type
_entity_poly.pdbx_seq_one_letter_code
_entity_poly.pdbx_strand_id
1 'polypeptide(L)'
;IRMVLMHRAGIFDLSNQNIEENEATKDEPYVKLNYLEYVMAQDPDHQFTFDEMFGVIAKGRQAQFSPPGLKYQYSDTGYCLLAVIVERVSGKTYGDFVRDELLVPNNLNETSLPWQGANDTLPTPFVPGFLWHNSTLADVTLSNMSAFVGNGNMITTPGDLSSWCRRFFSGQAGLRIDTVETMMDGLPTSNGSTSTYGLGIRFTEKEGYGHSGAHEGYLTLMGYKPEIDTCYVMVSNVWDCRTCGQSLDSIKAQLVMMVDTVNTILDELER
;
A
#
# COMPACT_ATOMS: atom_id res chain seq x y z
N ILE A 1 17.63 -3.46 2.72
CA ILE A 1 16.40 -4.27 2.85
C ILE A 1 15.62 -3.88 4.10
N ARG A 2 16.08 -4.16 5.34
CA ARG A 2 15.33 -3.82 6.58
C ARG A 2 14.86 -2.36 6.63
N MET A 3 15.75 -1.41 6.36
CA MET A 3 15.38 0.02 6.33
C MET A 3 14.33 0.36 5.25
N VAL A 4 14.28 -0.40 4.15
CA VAL A 4 13.28 -0.19 3.09
C VAL A 4 11.92 -0.71 3.56
N LEU A 5 11.88 -1.93 4.13
CA LEU A 5 10.67 -2.52 4.72
C LEU A 5 10.05 -1.65 5.82
N MET A 6 10.87 -0.88 6.56
CA MET A 6 10.44 0.00 7.64
C MET A 6 10.22 1.46 7.23
N HIS A 7 10.29 1.79 5.93
CA HIS A 7 10.16 3.18 5.45
C HIS A 7 11.18 4.15 6.07
N ARG A 8 12.43 3.71 6.20
CA ARG A 8 13.56 4.47 6.78
C ARG A 8 14.76 4.55 5.88
N ALA A 9 14.64 4.14 4.62
CA ALA A 9 15.75 4.16 3.68
C ALA A 9 15.97 5.54 3.02
N GLY A 10 15.05 6.50 3.20
CA GLY A 10 15.13 7.82 2.55
C GLY A 10 14.89 7.75 1.03
N ILE A 11 14.06 6.81 0.59
CA ILE A 11 13.74 6.63 -0.83
C ILE A 11 12.62 7.61 -1.20
N PHE A 12 12.84 8.42 -2.24
CA PHE A 12 11.83 9.33 -2.77
C PHE A 12 10.56 8.57 -3.16
N ASP A 13 9.39 9.14 -2.87
CA ASP A 13 8.12 8.45 -3.12
C ASP A 13 7.43 8.96 -4.38
N LEU A 14 7.72 8.31 -5.50
CA LEU A 14 7.27 8.74 -6.83
C LEU A 14 5.74 8.78 -6.99
N SER A 15 5.00 7.91 -6.28
CA SER A 15 3.53 7.87 -6.36
C SER A 15 2.86 8.97 -5.55
N ASN A 16 3.51 9.44 -4.47
CA ASN A 16 2.89 10.34 -3.51
C ASN A 16 3.52 11.75 -3.48
N GLN A 17 4.58 11.99 -4.25
CA GLN A 17 5.32 13.25 -4.24
C GLN A 17 5.49 13.82 -5.65
N ASN A 18 5.37 15.14 -5.73
CA ASN A 18 5.68 15.86 -6.96
C ASN A 18 7.19 15.89 -7.18
N ILE A 19 7.63 15.80 -8.43
CA ILE A 19 9.04 15.91 -8.80
C ILE A 19 9.57 17.28 -8.41
N GLU A 20 10.60 17.30 -7.57
CA GLU A 20 11.24 18.54 -7.15
C GLU A 20 12.03 19.18 -8.29
N GLU A 21 11.96 20.51 -8.36
CA GLU A 21 12.74 21.30 -9.31
C GLU A 21 14.20 21.41 -8.87
N ASN A 22 15.11 21.04 -9.75
CA ASN A 22 16.55 21.24 -9.62
C ASN A 22 17.21 21.31 -11.00
N GLU A 23 18.53 21.45 -11.06
CA GLU A 23 19.27 21.56 -12.32
C GLU A 23 19.01 20.41 -13.31
N ALA A 24 18.68 19.20 -12.83
CA ALA A 24 18.40 18.05 -13.69
C ALA A 24 16.92 17.90 -14.08
N THR A 25 16.01 18.60 -13.42
CA THR A 25 14.54 18.48 -13.65
C THR A 25 13.88 19.76 -14.13
N LYS A 26 14.53 20.93 -14.05
CA LYS A 26 13.94 22.24 -14.37
C LYS A 26 13.33 22.36 -15.77
N ASP A 27 13.85 21.59 -16.72
CA ASP A 27 13.41 21.60 -18.12
C ASP A 27 12.49 20.39 -18.45
N GLU A 28 12.22 19.52 -17.47
CA GLU A 28 11.33 18.37 -17.66
C GLU A 28 9.86 18.83 -17.64
N PRO A 29 9.00 18.31 -18.53
CA PRO A 29 7.61 18.74 -18.63
C PRO A 29 6.75 18.33 -17.41
N TYR A 30 7.26 17.42 -16.58
CA TYR A 30 6.62 16.92 -15.36
C TYR A 30 7.19 17.54 -14.07
N VAL A 31 8.07 18.55 -14.17
CA VAL A 31 8.62 19.22 -12.98
C VAL A 31 7.49 19.84 -12.15
N LYS A 32 7.56 19.69 -10.82
CA LYS A 32 6.52 20.10 -9.86
C LYS A 32 5.19 19.36 -9.99
N LEU A 33 5.09 18.34 -10.85
CA LEU A 33 3.92 17.48 -10.97
C LEU A 33 4.21 16.10 -10.37
N ASN A 34 3.15 15.39 -9.99
CA ASN A 34 3.23 13.96 -9.74
C ASN A 34 3.51 13.25 -11.08
N TYR A 35 4.57 12.43 -11.12
CA TYR A 35 5.01 11.82 -12.37
C TYR A 35 3.98 10.82 -12.92
N LEU A 36 3.41 9.98 -12.05
CA LEU A 36 2.43 8.96 -12.45
C LEU A 36 1.16 9.61 -13.00
N GLU A 37 0.62 10.61 -12.29
CA GLU A 37 -0.55 11.38 -12.75
C GLU A 37 -0.28 12.09 -14.07
N TYR A 38 0.90 12.71 -14.22
CA TYR A 38 1.29 13.39 -15.46
C TYR A 38 1.32 12.44 -16.66
N VAL A 39 1.88 11.24 -16.49
CA VAL A 39 1.94 10.23 -17.55
C VAL A 39 0.55 9.69 -17.86
N MET A 40 -0.22 9.29 -16.84
CA MET A 40 -1.57 8.73 -17.01
C MET A 40 -2.57 9.75 -17.60
N ALA A 41 -2.40 11.05 -17.36
CA ALA A 41 -3.22 12.09 -17.98
C ALA A 41 -3.03 12.19 -19.50
N GLN A 42 -1.90 11.70 -20.02
CA GLN A 42 -1.58 11.68 -21.46
C GLN A 42 -1.82 10.31 -22.09
N ASP A 43 -1.48 9.25 -21.36
CA ASP A 43 -1.67 7.86 -21.77
C ASP A 43 -2.15 7.03 -20.55
N PRO A 44 -3.47 6.89 -20.36
CA PRO A 44 -4.05 6.14 -19.24
C PRO A 44 -3.60 4.68 -19.17
N ASP A 45 -3.28 4.08 -20.33
CA ASP A 45 -2.91 2.67 -20.46
C ASP A 45 -1.39 2.43 -20.40
N HIS A 46 -0.61 3.49 -20.11
CA HIS A 46 0.85 3.42 -20.08
C HIS A 46 1.37 2.30 -19.18
N GLN A 47 2.25 1.46 -19.71
CA GLN A 47 2.89 0.39 -18.95
C GLN A 47 4.09 0.94 -18.18
N PHE A 48 3.90 1.28 -16.91
CA PHE A 48 5.01 1.66 -16.05
C PHE A 48 5.92 0.45 -15.82
N THR A 49 7.23 0.70 -15.91
CA THR A 49 8.28 -0.29 -15.61
C THR A 49 9.12 0.18 -14.43
N PHE A 50 9.75 -0.76 -13.72
CA PHE A 50 10.68 -0.42 -12.65
C PHE A 50 11.85 0.45 -13.15
N ASP A 51 12.39 0.15 -14.33
CA ASP A 51 13.51 0.90 -14.92
C ASP A 51 13.12 2.35 -15.23
N GLU A 52 11.91 2.58 -15.73
CA GLU A 52 11.38 3.93 -15.97
C GLU A 52 11.24 4.69 -14.65
N MET A 53 10.50 4.13 -13.68
CA MET A 53 10.22 4.80 -12.41
C MET A 53 11.51 5.13 -11.65
N PHE A 54 12.44 4.18 -11.54
CA PHE A 54 13.73 4.43 -10.92
C PHE A 54 14.63 5.34 -11.76
N GLY A 55 14.51 5.29 -13.09
CA GLY A 55 15.20 6.18 -14.02
C GLY A 55 14.84 7.63 -13.80
N VAL A 56 13.56 7.95 -13.62
CA VAL A 56 13.07 9.31 -13.31
C VAL A 56 13.66 9.81 -12.00
N ILE A 57 13.62 9.00 -10.94
CA ILE A 57 14.19 9.33 -9.63
C ILE A 57 15.69 9.58 -9.74
N ALA A 58 16.42 8.66 -10.39
CA ALA A 58 17.88 8.74 -10.54
C ALA A 58 18.31 9.94 -11.39
N LYS A 59 17.65 10.17 -12.53
CA LYS A 59 17.89 11.33 -13.41
C LYS A 59 17.65 12.63 -12.65
N GLY A 60 16.51 12.71 -11.96
CA GLY A 60 16.12 13.89 -11.21
C GLY A 60 16.83 14.06 -9.87
N ARG A 61 17.70 13.13 -9.46
CA ARG A 61 18.37 13.08 -8.15
C ARG A 61 17.38 13.27 -6.99
N GLN A 62 16.17 12.73 -7.16
CA GLN A 62 15.10 12.87 -6.18
C GLN A 62 15.44 12.02 -4.96
N ALA A 63 15.35 12.61 -3.77
CA ALA A 63 15.64 11.92 -2.53
C ALA A 63 14.79 12.49 -1.41
N GLN A 64 14.37 11.62 -0.49
CA GLN A 64 13.88 12.08 0.79
C GLN A 64 15.10 12.55 1.61
N PHE A 65 15.18 13.84 1.92
CA PHE A 65 16.36 14.52 2.51
C PHE A 65 16.77 14.07 3.94
N SER A 66 16.42 12.85 4.35
CA SER A 66 16.83 12.25 5.62
C SER A 66 17.87 11.15 5.37
N PRO A 67 19.00 11.13 6.11
CA PRO A 67 19.91 10.00 6.10
C PRO A 67 19.19 8.68 6.41
N PRO A 68 19.59 7.56 5.77
CA PRO A 68 19.02 6.25 6.05
C PRO A 68 19.05 5.90 7.54
N GLY A 69 17.93 5.37 8.05
CA GLY A 69 17.72 4.98 9.44
C GLY A 69 17.23 6.11 10.35
N LEU A 70 17.39 7.38 9.96
CA LEU A 70 17.15 8.50 10.86
C LEU A 70 15.67 8.80 11.10
N LYS A 71 14.85 8.78 10.05
CA LYS A 71 13.43 9.14 10.12
C LYS A 71 12.56 8.11 9.41
N TYR A 72 11.36 7.90 9.94
CA TYR A 72 10.28 7.23 9.23
C TYR A 72 9.70 8.20 8.21
N GLN A 73 9.67 7.77 6.95
CA GLN A 73 9.05 8.47 5.83
C GLN A 73 8.56 7.41 4.84
N TYR A 74 7.23 7.30 4.74
CA TYR A 74 6.57 6.31 3.87
C TYR A 74 7.03 6.48 2.41
N SER A 75 7.26 5.35 1.73
CA SER A 75 7.69 5.32 0.33
C SER A 75 7.20 4.05 -0.35
N ASP A 76 6.19 4.19 -1.22
CA ASP A 76 5.73 3.10 -2.09
C ASP A 76 6.83 2.66 -3.06
N THR A 77 7.63 3.63 -3.51
CA THR A 77 8.82 3.36 -4.35
C THR A 77 9.81 2.42 -3.66
N GLY A 78 9.94 2.50 -2.33
CA GLY A 78 10.72 1.54 -1.55
C GLY A 78 10.21 0.11 -1.70
N TYR A 79 8.89 -0.08 -1.74
CA TYR A 79 8.27 -1.39 -1.94
C TYR A 79 8.39 -1.89 -3.38
N CYS A 80 8.34 -1.01 -4.39
CA CYS A 80 8.74 -1.36 -5.77
C CYS A 80 10.18 -1.89 -5.81
N LEU A 81 11.11 -1.27 -5.08
CA LEU A 81 12.50 -1.72 -5.02
C LEU A 81 12.62 -3.10 -4.35
N LEU A 82 11.80 -3.40 -3.35
CA LEU A 82 11.74 -4.73 -2.74
C LEU A 82 11.23 -5.78 -3.74
N ALA A 83 10.25 -5.46 -4.58
CA ALA A 83 9.81 -6.35 -5.65
C ALA A 83 10.95 -6.69 -6.62
N VAL A 84 11.75 -5.70 -7.06
CA VAL A 84 12.95 -5.96 -7.89
C VAL A 84 13.97 -6.85 -7.18
N ILE A 85 14.16 -6.70 -5.87
CA ILE A 85 15.06 -7.57 -5.10
C ILE A 85 14.52 -9.00 -5.10
N VAL A 86 13.21 -9.19 -4.90
CA VAL A 86 12.58 -10.52 -5.00
C VAL A 86 12.81 -11.13 -6.38
N GLU A 87 12.63 -10.38 -7.46
CA GLU A 87 12.85 -10.88 -8.82
C GLU A 87 14.30 -11.31 -9.04
N ARG A 88 15.26 -10.49 -8.62
CA ARG A 88 16.69 -10.78 -8.78
C ARG A 88 17.14 -11.99 -7.97
N VAL A 89 16.61 -12.17 -6.76
CA VAL A 89 17.03 -13.26 -5.87
C VAL A 89 16.35 -14.57 -6.25
N SER A 90 15.07 -14.53 -6.64
CA SER A 90 14.30 -15.72 -6.97
C SER A 90 14.43 -16.19 -8.43
N GLY A 91 14.75 -15.27 -9.34
CA GLY A 91 14.72 -15.52 -10.79
C GLY A 91 13.30 -15.61 -11.37
N LYS A 92 12.26 -15.30 -10.60
CA LYS A 92 10.85 -15.23 -11.03
C LYS A 92 10.42 -13.77 -11.16
N THR A 93 9.34 -13.50 -11.91
CA THR A 93 8.65 -12.21 -11.79
C THR A 93 8.09 -12.05 -10.38
N TYR A 94 7.87 -10.81 -9.91
CA TYR A 94 7.34 -10.57 -8.57
C TYR A 94 5.95 -11.25 -8.40
N GLY A 95 5.09 -11.13 -9.41
CA GLY A 95 3.77 -11.77 -9.40
C GLY A 95 3.83 -13.29 -9.35
N ASP A 96 4.73 -13.92 -10.11
CA ASP A 96 4.92 -15.38 -10.06
C ASP A 96 5.46 -15.84 -8.71
N PHE A 97 6.41 -15.10 -8.14
CA PHE A 97 6.94 -15.41 -6.81
C PHE A 97 5.86 -15.31 -5.74
N VAL A 98 5.09 -14.22 -5.71
CA VAL A 98 3.99 -14.05 -4.75
C VAL A 98 2.93 -15.13 -4.95
N ARG A 99 2.57 -15.48 -6.19
CA ARG A 99 1.63 -16.57 -6.44
C ARG A 99 2.12 -17.90 -5.87
N ASP A 100 3.35 -18.29 -6.20
CA ASP A 100 3.87 -19.63 -5.91
C ASP A 100 4.25 -19.80 -4.43
N GLU A 101 4.80 -18.76 -3.80
CA GLU A 101 5.33 -18.82 -2.43
C GLU A 101 4.34 -18.29 -1.39
N LEU A 102 3.36 -17.46 -1.80
CA LEU A 102 2.39 -16.84 -0.91
C LEU A 102 0.96 -17.24 -1.25
N LEU A 103 0.41 -17.00 -2.44
CA LEU A 103 -1.02 -17.21 -2.66
C LEU A 103 -1.42 -18.69 -2.62
N VAL A 104 -0.73 -19.54 -3.41
CA VAL A 104 -1.06 -20.97 -3.55
C VAL A 104 -0.88 -21.74 -2.24
N PRO A 105 0.25 -21.63 -1.50
CA PRO A 105 0.42 -22.36 -0.24
C PRO A 105 -0.55 -21.93 0.86
N ASN A 106 -1.15 -20.75 0.71
CA ASN A 106 -2.04 -20.16 1.68
C ASN A 106 -3.53 -20.22 1.28
N ASN A 107 -3.85 -20.90 0.17
CA ASN A 107 -5.20 -21.05 -0.40
C ASN A 107 -5.92 -19.71 -0.64
N LEU A 108 -5.17 -18.68 -1.04
CA LEU A 108 -5.71 -17.35 -1.38
C LEU A 108 -6.15 -17.33 -2.84
N ASN A 109 -7.21 -18.09 -3.15
CA ASN A 109 -7.63 -18.38 -4.52
C ASN A 109 -8.38 -17.23 -5.20
N GLU A 110 -8.86 -16.24 -4.44
CA GLU A 110 -9.55 -15.04 -4.93
C GLU A 110 -8.61 -13.83 -4.93
N THR A 111 -7.30 -14.07 -4.79
CA THR A 111 -6.27 -13.05 -4.71
C THR A 111 -5.41 -13.06 -5.98
N SER A 112 -5.12 -11.89 -6.54
CA SER A 112 -4.33 -11.73 -7.77
C SER A 112 -3.46 -10.47 -7.74
N LEU A 113 -2.44 -10.42 -8.60
CA LEU A 113 -1.50 -9.30 -8.72
C LEU A 113 -1.52 -8.74 -10.16
N PRO A 114 -2.51 -7.91 -10.54
CA PRO A 114 -2.47 -7.17 -11.79
C PRO A 114 -1.18 -6.34 -11.90
N TRP A 115 -0.58 -6.31 -13.08
CA TRP A 115 0.66 -5.57 -13.33
C TRP A 115 0.68 -4.86 -14.69
N GLN A 116 -0.34 -5.10 -15.51
CA GLN A 116 -0.45 -4.53 -16.84
C GLN A 116 -1.01 -3.09 -16.78
N GLY A 117 -0.47 -2.22 -17.63
CA GLY A 117 -0.92 -0.84 -17.75
C GLY A 117 -2.35 -0.77 -18.28
N ALA A 118 -2.55 -1.38 -19.44
CA ALA A 118 -3.85 -1.73 -19.97
C ALA A 118 -4.36 -2.99 -19.25
N ASN A 119 -4.97 -2.82 -18.07
CA ASN A 119 -5.82 -3.85 -17.50
C ASN A 119 -7.23 -3.30 -17.31
N ASP A 120 -8.13 -3.72 -18.19
CA ASP A 120 -9.53 -3.34 -18.23
C ASP A 120 -10.42 -4.34 -17.48
N THR A 121 -9.85 -5.25 -16.70
CA THR A 121 -10.60 -6.30 -16.02
C THR A 121 -10.26 -6.47 -14.54
N LEU A 122 -11.32 -6.67 -13.74
CA LEU A 122 -11.27 -7.20 -12.39
C LEU A 122 -11.83 -8.63 -12.38
N PRO A 123 -11.28 -9.55 -11.58
CA PRO A 123 -11.90 -10.85 -11.37
C PRO A 123 -13.34 -10.71 -10.87
N THR A 124 -14.27 -11.46 -11.48
CA THR A 124 -15.68 -11.45 -11.07
C THR A 124 -15.97 -12.50 -9.98
N PRO A 125 -16.83 -12.20 -9.00
CA PRO A 125 -17.53 -10.93 -8.79
C PRO A 125 -16.63 -9.86 -8.16
N PHE A 126 -16.89 -8.59 -8.49
CA PHE A 126 -16.24 -7.43 -7.85
C PHE A 126 -17.28 -6.39 -7.44
N VAL A 127 -16.90 -5.49 -6.55
CA VAL A 127 -17.69 -4.32 -6.15
C VAL A 127 -17.15 -3.10 -6.90
N PRO A 128 -18.00 -2.30 -7.60
CA PRO A 128 -17.56 -1.07 -8.24
C PRO A 128 -16.97 -0.07 -7.24
N GLY A 129 -15.89 0.60 -7.63
CA GLY A 129 -15.17 1.58 -6.82
C GLY A 129 -15.50 3.00 -7.26
N PHE A 130 -15.70 3.90 -6.30
CA PHE A 130 -16.12 5.28 -6.60
C PHE A 130 -15.21 6.33 -5.96
N LEU A 131 -14.88 7.36 -6.73
CA LEU A 131 -14.27 8.59 -6.23
C LEU A 131 -15.32 9.69 -6.20
N TRP A 132 -15.65 10.16 -5.00
CA TRP A 132 -16.58 11.28 -4.82
C TRP A 132 -15.80 12.56 -4.59
N HIS A 133 -15.74 13.43 -5.59
CA HIS A 133 -15.03 14.69 -5.51
C HIS A 133 -15.96 15.87 -5.83
N ASN A 134 -16.04 16.85 -4.93
CA ASN A 134 -17.01 17.95 -4.98
C ASN A 134 -18.45 17.43 -5.17
N SER A 135 -19.12 17.78 -6.27
CA SER A 135 -20.46 17.31 -6.61
C SER A 135 -20.48 16.12 -7.58
N THR A 136 -19.31 15.54 -7.90
CA THR A 136 -19.17 14.49 -8.92
C THR A 136 -18.80 13.17 -8.28
N LEU A 137 -19.55 12.12 -8.61
CA LEU A 137 -19.22 10.73 -8.29
C LEU A 137 -18.68 10.08 -9.57
N ALA A 138 -17.39 9.78 -9.60
CA ALA A 138 -16.73 9.11 -10.71
C ALA A 138 -16.61 7.61 -10.42
N ASP A 139 -16.90 6.79 -11.42
CA ASP A 139 -16.56 5.36 -11.41
C ASP A 139 -15.06 5.24 -11.72
N VAL A 140 -14.33 4.69 -10.76
CA VAL A 140 -12.87 4.46 -10.82
C VAL A 140 -12.55 2.99 -10.55
N THR A 141 -13.51 2.10 -10.86
CA THR A 141 -13.40 0.65 -10.64
C THR A 141 -12.17 0.06 -11.31
N LEU A 142 -11.89 0.51 -12.54
CA LEU A 142 -10.75 0.07 -13.32
C LEU A 142 -9.64 1.11 -13.22
N SER A 143 -8.42 0.64 -12.95
CA SER A 143 -7.26 1.47 -12.75
C SER A 143 -6.00 0.78 -13.27
N ASN A 144 -5.07 1.57 -13.81
CA ASN A 144 -3.78 1.11 -14.26
C ASN A 144 -2.90 0.73 -13.05
N MET A 145 -2.71 -0.57 -12.83
CA MET A 145 -1.96 -1.07 -11.65
C MET A 145 -0.46 -1.21 -11.89
N SER A 146 0.05 -0.89 -13.09
CA SER A 146 1.44 -1.17 -13.45
C SER A 146 2.48 -0.38 -12.66
N ALA A 147 2.13 0.82 -12.19
CA ALA A 147 3.01 1.62 -11.32
C ALA A 147 3.06 1.12 -9.86
N PHE A 148 2.15 0.23 -9.48
CA PHE A 148 1.94 -0.18 -8.09
C PHE A 148 2.47 -1.59 -7.78
N VAL A 149 3.22 -2.19 -8.72
CA VAL A 149 3.78 -3.54 -8.56
C VAL A 149 4.70 -3.59 -7.35
N GLY A 150 4.29 -4.36 -6.34
CA GLY A 150 5.03 -4.55 -5.09
C GLY A 150 4.62 -3.64 -3.95
N ASN A 151 3.91 -2.53 -4.23
CA ASN A 151 3.46 -1.58 -3.19
C ASN A 151 1.95 -1.60 -2.94
N GLY A 152 1.13 -1.96 -3.94
CA GLY A 152 -0.33 -1.83 -3.82
C GLY A 152 -1.15 -2.53 -4.90
N ASN A 153 -0.53 -3.28 -5.80
CA ASN A 153 -1.22 -3.90 -6.95
C ASN A 153 -1.97 -5.20 -6.65
N MET A 154 -2.32 -5.51 -5.40
CA MET A 154 -3.01 -6.76 -5.07
C MET A 154 -4.52 -6.55 -5.08
N ILE A 155 -5.24 -7.44 -5.76
CA ILE A 155 -6.70 -7.58 -5.65
C ILE A 155 -6.98 -8.80 -4.78
N THR A 156 -7.89 -8.68 -3.80
CA THR A 156 -8.26 -9.77 -2.89
C THR A 156 -9.72 -9.61 -2.44
N THR A 157 -10.22 -10.56 -1.65
CA THR A 157 -11.53 -10.48 -1.00
C THR A 157 -11.37 -10.37 0.52
N PRO A 158 -12.39 -9.85 1.25
CA PRO A 158 -12.36 -9.85 2.71
C PRO A 158 -12.15 -11.25 3.31
N GLY A 159 -12.63 -12.30 2.62
CA GLY A 159 -12.44 -13.70 3.02
C GLY A 159 -10.98 -14.13 2.94
N ASP A 160 -10.34 -13.94 1.78
CA ASP A 160 -8.91 -14.26 1.61
C ASP A 160 -8.03 -13.43 2.54
N LEU A 161 -8.30 -12.11 2.66
CA LEU A 161 -7.49 -11.23 3.48
C LEU A 161 -7.62 -11.53 4.99
N SER A 162 -8.81 -11.91 5.47
CA SER A 162 -9.01 -12.33 6.86
C SER A 162 -8.35 -13.68 7.17
N SER A 163 -8.42 -14.64 6.23
CA SER A 163 -7.68 -15.91 6.30
C SER A 163 -6.17 -15.68 6.36
N TRP A 164 -5.66 -14.80 5.47
CA TRP A 164 -4.26 -14.38 5.47
C TRP A 164 -3.86 -13.73 6.79
N CYS A 165 -4.64 -12.76 7.30
CA CYS A 165 -4.39 -12.13 8.59
C CYS A 165 -4.19 -13.17 9.70
N ARG A 166 -5.13 -14.11 9.84
CA ARG A 166 -5.07 -15.11 10.89
C ARG A 166 -3.83 -16.00 10.75
N ARG A 167 -3.54 -16.46 9.54
CA ARG A 167 -2.42 -17.38 9.28
C ARG A 167 -1.07 -16.67 9.40
N PHE A 168 -0.99 -15.40 9.00
CA PHE A 168 0.21 -14.58 9.14
C PHE A 168 0.54 -14.34 10.61
N PHE A 169 -0.38 -13.78 11.38
CA PHE A 169 -0.12 -13.42 12.78
C PHE A 169 0.05 -14.63 13.71
N SER A 170 -0.42 -15.82 13.30
CA SER A 170 -0.17 -17.08 14.03
C SER A 170 1.09 -17.83 13.58
N GLY A 171 1.87 -17.31 12.63
CA GLY A 171 3.08 -17.98 12.12
C GLY A 171 2.77 -19.26 11.33
N GLN A 172 1.62 -19.29 10.65
CA GLN A 172 1.14 -20.41 9.83
C GLN A 172 1.09 -20.08 8.32
N ALA A 173 1.52 -18.87 7.94
CA ALA A 173 1.53 -18.39 6.56
C ALA A 173 2.87 -18.60 5.82
N GLY A 174 3.59 -19.68 6.13
CA GLY A 174 4.93 -19.95 5.58
C GLY A 174 6.08 -19.23 6.30
N LEU A 175 5.77 -18.39 7.28
CA LEU A 175 6.74 -17.81 8.20
C LEU A 175 6.54 -18.37 9.60
N ARG A 176 7.63 -18.66 10.29
CA ARG A 176 7.59 -19.03 11.71
C ARG A 176 7.22 -17.82 12.57
N ILE A 177 6.64 -18.07 13.74
CA ILE A 177 6.19 -17.01 14.66
C ILE A 177 7.32 -16.05 15.08
N ASP A 178 8.55 -16.53 15.27
CA ASP A 178 9.75 -15.70 15.55
C ASP A 178 10.01 -14.65 14.46
N THR A 179 9.73 -15.00 13.20
CA THR A 179 9.88 -14.13 12.05
C THR A 179 8.75 -13.10 12.01
N VAL A 180 7.52 -13.51 12.33
CA VAL A 180 6.36 -12.61 12.42
C VAL A 180 6.54 -11.60 13.55
N GLU A 181 7.01 -12.03 14.72
CA GLU A 181 7.37 -11.15 15.84
C GLU A 181 8.45 -10.13 15.43
N THR A 182 9.45 -10.57 14.66
CA THR A 182 10.47 -9.66 14.09
C THR A 182 9.85 -8.64 13.12
N MET A 183 8.82 -9.03 12.37
CA MET A 183 8.10 -8.11 11.47
C MET A 183 7.23 -7.10 12.25
N MET A 184 6.71 -7.49 13.41
CA MET A 184 5.92 -6.64 14.30
C MET A 184 6.77 -5.71 15.18
N ASP A 185 8.06 -6.02 15.38
CA ASP A 185 9.03 -5.20 16.13
C ASP A 185 9.37 -3.89 15.39
N GLY A 186 8.42 -2.96 15.44
CA GLY A 186 8.45 -1.69 14.74
C GLY A 186 9.05 -0.55 15.54
N LEU A 187 9.47 0.49 14.81
CA LEU A 187 9.98 1.74 15.40
C LEU A 187 8.93 2.85 15.30
N PRO A 188 8.90 3.82 16.24
CA PRO A 188 7.93 4.93 16.24
C PRO A 188 7.92 5.72 14.92
N THR A 189 6.73 5.99 14.39
CA THR A 189 6.55 6.71 13.11
C THR A 189 6.85 8.21 13.19
N SER A 190 6.88 8.77 14.40
CA SER A 190 7.35 10.13 14.69
C SER A 190 7.80 10.22 16.15
N ASN A 191 8.49 11.32 16.51
CA ASN A 191 8.97 11.52 17.88
C ASN A 191 7.79 11.58 18.87
N GLY A 192 7.78 10.68 19.84
CA GLY A 192 6.73 10.60 20.86
C GLY A 192 5.44 9.89 20.43
N SER A 193 5.38 9.36 19.20
CA SER A 193 4.25 8.55 18.73
C SER A 193 4.27 7.16 19.36
N THR A 194 3.09 6.67 19.77
CA THR A 194 2.89 5.26 20.14
C THR A 194 2.62 4.38 18.91
N SER A 195 2.37 4.99 17.75
CA SER A 195 2.27 4.25 16.49
C SER A 195 3.64 3.82 16.01
N THR A 196 3.79 2.56 15.62
CA THR A 196 5.04 2.01 15.11
C THR A 196 4.87 1.43 13.71
N TYR A 197 5.99 1.28 13.01
CA TYR A 197 6.05 0.59 11.72
C TYR A 197 7.25 -0.37 11.72
N GLY A 198 6.94 -1.65 11.56
CA GLY A 198 7.88 -2.76 11.47
C GLY A 198 8.21 -3.12 10.03
N LEU A 199 8.34 -4.40 9.73
CA LEU A 199 8.64 -4.88 8.38
C LEU A 199 7.33 -5.06 7.60
N GLY A 200 6.78 -3.97 7.09
CA GLY A 200 5.48 -3.96 6.39
C GLY A 200 4.25 -4.10 7.29
N ILE A 201 4.43 -3.97 8.61
CA ILE A 201 3.36 -4.04 9.60
C ILE A 201 3.32 -2.73 10.37
N ARG A 202 2.18 -2.06 10.34
CA ARG A 202 1.86 -0.89 11.17
C ARG A 202 1.25 -1.35 12.48
N PHE A 203 1.49 -0.59 13.55
CA PHE A 203 0.77 -0.71 14.81
C PHE A 203 0.20 0.64 15.23
N THR A 204 -1.04 0.63 15.72
CA THR A 204 -1.60 1.70 16.55
C THR A 204 -2.44 1.09 17.67
N GLU A 205 -2.65 1.82 18.76
CA GLU A 205 -3.49 1.34 19.87
C GLU A 205 -4.93 1.04 19.43
N LYS A 206 -5.49 1.84 18.51
CA LYS A 206 -6.85 1.64 18.01
C LYS A 206 -6.96 0.50 17.00
N GLU A 207 -5.96 0.33 16.13
CA GLU A 207 -6.00 -0.64 15.03
C GLU A 207 -5.42 -2.01 15.42
N GLY A 208 -4.53 -2.07 16.40
CA GLY A 208 -3.67 -3.25 16.58
C GLY A 208 -2.57 -3.32 15.51
N TYR A 209 -2.07 -4.53 15.23
CA TYR A 209 -1.06 -4.79 14.19
C TYR A 209 -1.72 -5.05 12.84
N GLY A 210 -1.23 -4.43 11.76
CA GLY A 210 -1.81 -4.66 10.44
C GLY A 210 -1.35 -3.66 9.39
N HIS A 211 -2.22 -3.35 8.44
CA HIS A 211 -1.98 -2.33 7.43
C HIS A 211 -3.29 -1.77 6.88
N SER A 212 -3.27 -0.49 6.51
CA SER A 212 -4.34 0.16 5.75
C SER A 212 -3.98 0.21 4.26
N GLY A 213 -4.96 0.08 3.38
CA GLY A 213 -4.80 0.32 1.95
C GLY A 213 -5.64 1.51 1.51
N ALA A 214 -5.11 2.31 0.58
CA ALA A 214 -5.82 3.39 -0.07
C ALA A 214 -5.48 3.38 -1.56
N HIS A 215 -6.47 3.06 -2.38
CA HIS A 215 -6.45 3.20 -3.82
C HIS A 215 -7.73 3.93 -4.23
N GLU A 216 -7.72 4.64 -5.36
CA GLU A 216 -8.94 5.31 -5.82
C GLU A 216 -10.11 4.32 -5.90
N GLY A 217 -11.22 4.68 -5.26
CA GLY A 217 -12.40 3.82 -5.16
C GLY A 217 -12.36 2.73 -4.08
N TYR A 218 -11.23 2.48 -3.41
CA TYR A 218 -11.08 1.39 -2.44
C TYR A 218 -10.22 1.77 -1.23
N LEU A 219 -10.82 1.81 -0.05
CA LEU A 219 -10.11 1.89 1.23
C LEU A 219 -10.21 0.55 1.96
N THR A 220 -9.10 0.04 2.46
CA THR A 220 -9.04 -1.25 3.16
C THR A 220 -8.38 -1.09 4.51
N LEU A 221 -8.88 -1.80 5.51
CA LEU A 221 -8.23 -2.01 6.79
C LEU A 221 -8.12 -3.51 7.04
N MET A 222 -6.93 -3.97 7.39
CA MET A 222 -6.69 -5.27 7.98
C MET A 222 -5.93 -5.06 9.29
N GLY A 223 -6.43 -5.65 10.38
CA GLY A 223 -5.78 -5.56 11.68
C GLY A 223 -5.92 -6.82 12.51
N TYR A 224 -4.99 -6.99 13.44
CA TYR A 224 -4.93 -8.04 14.44
C TYR A 224 -4.75 -7.41 15.81
N LYS A 225 -5.63 -7.80 16.74
CA LYS A 225 -5.65 -7.39 18.14
C LYS A 225 -5.25 -8.57 19.02
N PRO A 226 -3.97 -8.66 19.45
CA PRO A 226 -3.49 -9.77 20.27
C PRO A 226 -4.22 -9.90 21.61
N GLU A 227 -4.67 -8.77 22.17
CA GLU A 227 -5.38 -8.70 23.45
C GLU A 227 -6.63 -9.57 23.49
N ILE A 228 -7.28 -9.75 22.34
CA ILE A 228 -8.53 -10.50 22.15
C ILE A 228 -8.40 -11.57 21.07
N ASP A 229 -7.16 -11.87 20.66
CA ASP A 229 -6.78 -12.81 19.60
C ASP A 229 -7.64 -12.70 18.30
N THR A 230 -7.95 -11.48 17.87
CA THR A 230 -8.92 -11.25 16.78
C THR A 230 -8.31 -10.55 15.58
N CYS A 231 -8.50 -11.12 14.39
CA CYS A 231 -8.27 -10.47 13.10
C CYS A 231 -9.57 -9.85 12.58
N TYR A 232 -9.47 -8.67 11.98
CA TYR A 232 -10.59 -8.02 11.30
C TYR A 232 -10.15 -7.46 9.95
N VAL A 233 -11.12 -7.39 9.03
CA VAL A 233 -10.98 -6.74 7.73
C VAL A 233 -12.20 -5.87 7.49
N MET A 234 -11.98 -4.62 7.07
CA MET A 234 -13.04 -3.72 6.64
C MET A 234 -12.66 -3.08 5.31
N VAL A 235 -13.61 -2.98 4.39
CA VAL A 235 -13.42 -2.41 3.06
C VAL A 235 -14.50 -1.36 2.81
N SER A 236 -14.11 -0.24 2.21
CA SER A 236 -15.01 0.78 1.67
C SER A 236 -14.74 0.92 0.18
N ASN A 237 -15.78 0.84 -0.65
CA ASN A 237 -15.69 1.02 -2.10
C ASN A 237 -15.93 2.48 -2.54
N VAL A 238 -15.72 3.43 -1.63
CA VAL A 238 -15.81 4.86 -1.92
C VAL A 238 -14.67 5.61 -1.25
N TRP A 239 -14.01 6.45 -2.04
CA TRP A 239 -13.14 7.52 -1.56
C TRP A 239 -13.91 8.84 -1.65
N ASP A 240 -14.23 9.42 -0.50
CA ASP A 240 -15.09 10.60 -0.35
C ASP A 240 -14.29 11.87 -0.06
N CYS A 241 -13.96 12.59 -1.12
CA CYS A 241 -13.28 13.89 -1.12
C CYS A 241 -14.25 15.08 -1.22
N ARG A 242 -15.51 14.97 -0.76
CA ARG A 242 -16.49 16.07 -0.89
C ARG A 242 -16.15 17.31 -0.06
N THR A 243 -15.58 17.11 1.12
CA THR A 243 -15.41 18.17 2.14
C THR A 243 -13.96 18.56 2.39
N CYS A 244 -13.02 17.83 1.79
CA CYS A 244 -11.59 17.94 2.04
C CYS A 244 -10.94 18.40 0.74
N GLY A 245 -10.53 19.67 0.66
CA GLY A 245 -9.83 20.21 -0.52
C GLY A 245 -8.49 19.54 -0.84
N GLN A 246 -8.06 18.54 -0.04
CA GLN A 246 -6.93 17.66 -0.27
C GLN A 246 -7.36 16.20 -0.03
N SER A 247 -6.99 15.30 -0.95
CA SER A 247 -7.38 13.89 -0.96
C SER A 247 -6.89 13.11 0.27
N LEU A 248 -5.71 13.45 0.81
CA LEU A 248 -5.11 12.74 1.96
C LEU A 248 -5.88 12.93 3.28
N ASP A 249 -6.51 14.09 3.50
CA ASP A 249 -7.28 14.31 4.73
C ASP A 249 -8.62 13.57 4.71
N SER A 250 -9.21 13.42 3.51
CA SER A 250 -10.36 12.54 3.28
C SER A 250 -10.05 11.09 3.66
N ILE A 251 -8.94 10.53 3.15
CA ILE A 251 -8.53 9.16 3.47
C ILE A 251 -8.42 8.98 4.98
N LYS A 252 -7.70 9.87 5.66
CA LYS A 252 -7.50 9.76 7.11
C LYS A 252 -8.82 9.77 7.86
N ALA A 253 -9.75 10.66 7.50
CA ALA A 253 -11.05 10.74 8.14
C ALA A 253 -11.89 9.46 7.92
N GLN A 254 -11.88 8.91 6.70
CA GLN A 254 -12.60 7.67 6.40
C GLN A 254 -11.96 6.46 7.09
N LEU A 255 -10.63 6.35 7.12
CA LEU A 255 -9.94 5.29 7.86
C LEU A 255 -10.23 5.36 9.36
N VAL A 256 -10.25 6.57 9.95
CA VAL A 256 -10.65 6.75 11.37
C VAL A 256 -12.09 6.26 11.60
N MET A 257 -13.03 6.61 10.72
CA MET A 257 -14.41 6.13 10.80
C MET A 257 -14.49 4.60 10.73
N MET A 258 -13.74 3.98 9.82
CA MET A 258 -13.68 2.52 9.69
C MET A 258 -13.11 1.87 10.97
N VAL A 259 -12.03 2.42 11.53
CA VAL A 259 -11.43 1.94 12.79
C VAL A 259 -12.40 2.08 13.97
N ASP A 260 -13.07 3.22 14.10
CA ASP A 260 -14.04 3.45 15.18
C ASP A 260 -15.26 2.49 15.04
N THR A 261 -15.67 2.18 13.80
CA THR A 261 -16.72 1.18 13.51
C THR A 261 -16.29 -0.22 13.96
N VAL A 262 -15.07 -0.65 13.60
CA VAL A 262 -14.52 -1.94 14.02
C VAL A 262 -14.47 -2.04 15.54
N ASN A 263 -13.92 -1.03 16.23
CA ASN A 263 -13.81 -1.06 17.68
C ASN A 263 -15.19 -1.10 18.36
N THR A 264 -16.19 -0.40 17.82
CA THR A 264 -17.57 -0.48 18.33
C THR A 264 -18.12 -1.91 18.24
N ILE A 265 -17.88 -2.60 17.12
CA ILE A 265 -18.33 -3.99 16.93
C ILE A 265 -17.59 -4.95 17.89
N LEU A 266 -16.28 -4.76 18.06
CA LEU A 266 -15.48 -5.60 18.97
C LEU A 266 -15.90 -5.42 20.43
N ASP A 267 -16.13 -4.17 20.87
CA ASP A 267 -16.61 -3.87 22.22
C ASP A 267 -18.00 -4.49 22.49
N GLU A 268 -18.83 -4.68 21.47
CA GLU A 268 -20.13 -5.37 21.58
C GLU A 268 -19.97 -6.89 21.68
N LEU A 269 -18.96 -7.48 21.04
CA LEU A 269 -18.70 -8.93 21.10
C LEU A 269 -18.12 -9.39 22.45
N GLU A 270 -17.50 -8.48 23.20
CA GLU A 270 -16.98 -8.75 24.55
C GLU A 270 -18.03 -8.66 25.67
N ARG A 271 -19.24 -8.16 25.37
CA ARG A 271 -20.35 -8.01 26.34
C ARG A 271 -21.25 -9.24 26.39
#